data_AF-A0A672JTE3-F1
#
_entry.id   AF-A0A672JTE3-F1
#
_cell.length_a   1.000
_cell.length_b   1.000
_cell.length_c   1.000
_cell.angle_alpha   90.00
_cell.angle_beta   90.00
_cell.angle_gamma   90.00
#
_symmetry.space_group_name_H-M   'P 1'
#
loop_
_entity.id
_entity.type
_entity.pdbx_description
1 polymer ?
#
loop_
_entity_poly.entity_id
_entity_poly.type
_entity_poly.pdbx_seq_one_letter_code
_entity_poly.pdbx_strand_id
1 'polypeptide(L)'
;MHVIKRDGRQEAVTFDKITSRIQKLCYGLNSDFVDPAQITMKVIQGLYSGVTTVELDVLAAETAATLTTKHPDYAILAARIAVSNLHKETKKVFSDVMEDLYSYINPLNKQHSPMISRETLDIVLENKARLNSAIIYDRDFSYNFFGFKTLERSYLLKINGKVAERPQHMLMRVAVGIHKRDIDAAIETYNLLSEKWFTHASPTLFNAGTNRPQLSSCFLLTMKDDSIEGIYDTLKHCALISKSAGGIGLAVSCIRATGSYIAGTNGRSNGLVPMLRVYNNTARYVDQGGNKRPGAFAVYLEPWHADVFDFLELKKNTGKEEQRARDLFFAMWIPDLFMKRVESNQEWSLMCPSECPGLEDCWGEEFEKLYTQYEKEGRSRRVVKAQQLWYAIIESQTETGTPYILYKDACNKKSNQQNLGTIKSSNLCTEIVEYTSKDEVAVCNLASIALNMYVTPEKTFDFKKLASVTKVIVRNLNKIIDINYYPVRKGCGTRK
;
A
#
# COMPACT_ATOMS: atom_id res chain seq x y z
N MET A 1 29.12 38.26 0.85
CA MET A 1 28.51 37.01 1.36
C MET A 1 29.14 35.84 0.61
N HIS A 2 29.53 34.78 1.31
CA HIS A 2 30.18 33.61 0.70
C HIS A 2 29.38 32.32 0.96
N VAL A 3 29.45 31.39 0.01
CA VAL A 3 28.93 30.02 0.13
C VAL A 3 30.08 29.02 0.25
N ILE A 4 29.85 27.92 0.96
CA ILE A 4 30.80 26.81 1.08
C ILE A 4 30.47 25.77 0.01
N LYS A 5 31.40 25.55 -0.92
CA LYS A 5 31.30 24.50 -1.95
C LYS A 5 31.40 23.11 -1.32
N ARG A 6 30.96 22.10 -2.07
CA ARG A 6 31.08 20.68 -1.69
C ARG A 6 32.52 20.24 -1.43
N ASP A 7 33.50 20.89 -2.06
CA ASP A 7 34.94 20.65 -1.84
C ASP A 7 35.53 21.48 -0.67
N GLY A 8 34.67 22.17 0.10
CA GLY A 8 35.06 23.01 1.24
C GLY A 8 35.53 24.42 0.88
N ARG A 9 35.68 24.76 -0.41
CA ARG A 9 36.13 26.09 -0.82
C ARG A 9 35.05 27.15 -0.62
N GLN A 10 35.46 28.35 -0.21
CA GLN A 10 34.57 29.50 -0.16
C GLN A 10 34.44 30.15 -1.55
N GLU A 11 33.23 30.49 -1.96
CA GLU A 11 32.97 31.25 -3.18
C GLU A 11 32.02 32.42 -2.89
N ALA A 12 32.26 33.57 -3.53
CA ALA A 12 31.37 34.72 -3.41
C ALA A 12 29.99 34.42 -4.04
N VAL A 13 28.92 34.75 -3.32
CA VAL A 13 27.55 34.67 -3.83
C VAL A 13 27.40 35.68 -4.96
N THR A 14 26.98 35.19 -6.13
CA THR A 14 26.77 36.01 -7.33
C THR A 14 25.40 35.70 -7.90
N PHE A 15 24.58 36.74 -8.10
CA PHE A 15 23.22 36.62 -8.63
C PHE A 15 23.22 35.84 -9.94
N ASP A 16 24.05 36.26 -10.90
CA ASP A 16 24.10 35.69 -12.25
C ASP A 16 24.47 34.20 -12.26
N LYS A 17 25.36 33.74 -11.36
CA LYS A 17 25.72 32.32 -11.30
C LYS A 17 24.55 31.46 -10.82
N ILE A 18 23.78 31.93 -9.84
CA ILE A 18 22.61 31.20 -9.32
C ILE A 18 21.53 31.18 -10.41
N THR A 19 21.22 32.34 -11.00
CA THR A 19 20.23 32.45 -12.08
C THR A 19 20.60 31.58 -13.28
N SER A 20 21.85 31.65 -13.74
CA SER A 20 22.35 30.83 -14.86
C SER A 20 22.21 29.34 -14.60
N ARG A 21 22.45 28.89 -13.36
CA ARG A 21 22.27 27.49 -12.99
C ARG A 21 20.81 27.05 -13.05
N ILE A 22 19.88 27.87 -12.56
CA ILE A 22 18.45 27.58 -12.60
C ILE A 22 17.94 27.61 -14.05
N GLN A 23 18.39 28.58 -14.85
CA GLN A 23 18.03 28.72 -16.27
C GLN A 23 18.35 27.45 -17.07
N LYS A 24 19.50 26.81 -16.81
CA LYS A 24 19.87 25.54 -17.48
C LYS A 24 18.88 24.40 -17.22
N LEU A 25 18.09 24.49 -16.16
CA LEU A 25 17.07 23.49 -15.79
C LEU A 25 15.68 23.84 -16.32
N CYS A 26 15.50 24.97 -17.02
CA CYS A 26 14.21 25.42 -17.54
C CYS A 26 13.86 24.91 -18.95
N TYR A 27 14.61 23.94 -19.49
CA TYR A 27 14.36 23.41 -20.83
C TYR A 27 12.93 22.83 -20.97
N GLY A 28 12.20 23.26 -22.01
CA GLY A 28 10.83 22.82 -22.27
C GLY A 28 9.78 23.27 -21.24
N LEU A 29 10.12 24.18 -20.32
CA LEU A 29 9.15 24.85 -19.44
C LEU A 29 8.63 26.12 -20.11
N ASN A 30 7.44 26.57 -19.73
CA ASN A 30 6.84 27.78 -20.28
C ASN A 30 7.58 29.04 -19.79
N SER A 31 8.37 29.65 -20.67
CA SER A 31 9.18 30.84 -20.39
C SER A 31 8.36 32.12 -20.15
N ASP A 32 7.10 32.15 -20.57
CA ASP A 32 6.24 33.32 -20.37
C ASP A 32 5.84 33.48 -18.90
N PHE A 33 5.89 32.39 -18.13
CA PHE A 33 5.50 32.37 -16.72
C PHE A 33 6.65 31.98 -15.77
N VAL A 34 7.58 31.13 -16.23
CA VAL A 34 8.70 30.66 -15.40
C VAL A 34 9.89 31.61 -15.53
N ASP A 35 10.08 32.43 -14.52
CA ASP A 35 11.22 33.34 -14.37
C ASP A 35 12.24 32.80 -13.32
N PRO A 36 13.44 32.38 -13.75
CA PRO A 36 14.53 31.98 -12.85
C PRO A 36 15.06 33.10 -11.97
N ALA A 37 15.07 34.34 -12.46
CA ALA A 37 15.56 35.49 -11.70
C ALA A 37 14.68 35.73 -10.47
N GLN A 38 13.37 35.52 -10.58
CA GLN A 38 12.43 35.57 -9.45
C GLN A 38 12.78 34.58 -8.34
N ILE A 39 13.21 33.36 -8.67
CA ILE A 39 13.67 32.39 -7.67
C ILE A 39 14.95 32.91 -7.01
N THR A 40 15.93 33.35 -7.81
CA THR A 40 17.20 33.84 -7.29
C THR A 40 17.04 35.04 -6.36
N MET A 41 16.18 36.00 -6.70
CA MET A 41 15.88 37.16 -5.84
C MET A 41 15.38 36.72 -4.45
N LYS A 42 14.42 35.79 -4.41
CA LYS A 42 13.86 35.26 -3.15
C LYS A 42 14.88 34.45 -2.35
N VAL A 43 15.68 33.63 -3.03
CA VAL A 43 16.73 32.82 -2.38
C VAL A 43 17.76 33.72 -1.71
N ILE A 44 18.23 34.78 -2.39
CA ILE A 44 19.25 35.68 -1.83
C ILE A 44 18.77 36.41 -0.58
N GLN A 45 17.48 36.76 -0.49
CA GLN A 45 16.91 37.39 0.71
C GLN A 45 16.99 36.49 1.94
N GLY A 46 16.98 35.16 1.76
CA GLY A 46 17.05 34.18 2.84
C GLY A 46 18.46 33.63 3.12
N LEU A 47 19.50 34.11 2.42
CA LEU A 47 20.87 33.59 2.59
C LEU A 47 21.64 34.27 3.72
N TYR A 48 22.46 33.48 4.40
CA TYR A 48 23.49 33.95 5.33
C TYR A 48 24.88 33.53 4.84
N SER A 49 25.92 34.24 5.30
CA SER A 49 27.30 33.92 4.91
C SER A 49 27.76 32.62 5.58
N GLY A 50 28.36 31.71 4.80
CA GLY A 50 28.80 30.39 5.27
C GLY A 50 27.81 29.25 4.94
N VAL A 51 26.65 29.55 4.34
CA VAL A 51 25.71 28.53 3.84
C VAL A 51 26.37 27.62 2.80
N THR A 52 26.08 26.32 2.87
CA THR A 52 26.64 25.35 1.92
C THR A 52 25.91 25.40 0.58
N THR A 53 26.59 25.00 -0.49
CA THR A 53 25.96 24.88 -1.81
C THR A 53 24.82 23.84 -1.87
N VAL A 54 24.77 22.91 -0.92
CA VAL A 54 23.68 21.93 -0.80
C VAL A 54 22.46 22.58 -0.17
N GLU A 55 22.62 23.31 0.93
CA GLU A 55 21.54 24.08 1.57
C GLU A 55 20.97 25.14 0.62
N LEU A 56 21.83 25.80 -0.16
CA LEU A 56 21.41 26.74 -1.22
C LEU A 56 20.51 26.06 -2.25
N ASP A 57 20.86 24.85 -2.71
CA ASP A 57 20.06 24.10 -3.68
C ASP A 57 18.71 23.66 -3.09
N VAL A 58 18.68 23.27 -1.81
CA VAL A 58 17.45 22.92 -1.09
C VAL A 58 16.54 24.14 -0.99
N LEU A 59 17.07 25.28 -0.54
CA LEU A 59 16.31 26.53 -0.43
C LEU A 59 15.76 26.99 -1.79
N ALA A 60 16.56 26.87 -2.86
CA ALA A 60 16.12 27.20 -4.21
C ALA A 60 14.99 26.27 -4.70
N ALA A 61 15.08 24.96 -4.43
CA ALA A 61 14.05 24.00 -4.79
C ALA A 61 12.74 24.26 -4.02
N GLU A 62 12.82 24.53 -2.71
CA GLU A 62 11.65 24.85 -1.87
C GLU A 62 11.01 26.17 -2.30
N THR A 63 11.83 27.20 -2.55
CA THR A 63 11.35 28.50 -3.05
C THR A 63 10.63 28.33 -4.39
N ALA A 64 11.22 27.58 -5.33
CA ALA A 64 10.56 27.28 -6.60
C ALA A 64 9.24 26.52 -6.39
N ALA A 65 9.18 25.56 -5.45
CA ALA A 65 7.95 24.84 -5.16
C ALA A 65 6.82 25.75 -4.65
N THR A 66 7.13 26.79 -3.86
CA THR A 66 6.10 27.77 -3.41
C THR A 66 5.50 28.57 -4.58
N LEU A 67 6.23 28.72 -5.68
CA LEU A 67 5.77 29.43 -6.88
C LEU A 67 4.88 28.56 -7.80
N THR A 68 4.60 27.31 -7.43
CA THR A 68 3.64 26.45 -8.13
C THR A 68 2.24 27.09 -8.22
N THR A 69 1.89 27.94 -7.24
CA THR A 69 0.64 28.73 -7.24
C THR A 69 0.56 29.74 -8.39
N LYS A 70 1.69 30.12 -8.99
CA LYS A 70 1.74 31.00 -10.16
C LYS A 70 1.65 30.23 -11.46
N HIS A 71 2.42 29.14 -11.59
CA HIS A 71 2.40 28.28 -12.77
C HIS A 71 2.89 26.86 -12.40
N PRO A 72 2.25 25.79 -12.90
CA PRO A 72 2.58 24.41 -12.53
C PRO A 72 4.03 24.01 -12.85
N ASP A 73 4.64 24.56 -13.90
CA ASP A 73 6.03 24.24 -14.28
C ASP A 73 7.06 24.60 -13.22
N TYR A 74 6.75 25.52 -12.29
CA TYR A 74 7.61 25.77 -11.13
C TYR A 74 7.77 24.52 -10.25
N ALA A 75 6.76 23.65 -10.17
CA ALA A 75 6.87 22.37 -9.45
C ALA A 75 7.84 21.41 -10.15
N ILE A 76 7.91 21.44 -11.49
CA ILE A 76 8.88 20.66 -12.27
C ILE A 76 10.27 21.25 -12.06
N LEU A 77 10.44 22.57 -12.20
CA LEU A 77 11.72 23.25 -11.99
C LEU A 77 12.27 22.99 -10.58
N ALA A 78 11.43 23.08 -9.56
CA ALA A 78 11.77 22.74 -8.18
C ALA A 78 12.30 21.31 -8.05
N ALA A 79 11.64 20.33 -8.69
CA ALA A 79 12.12 18.96 -8.74
C ALA A 79 13.47 18.86 -9.44
N ARG A 80 13.65 19.56 -10.57
CA ARG A 80 14.90 19.53 -11.34
C ARG A 80 16.07 20.07 -10.55
N ILE A 81 15.87 21.12 -9.74
CA ILE A 81 16.89 21.66 -8.83
C ILE A 81 17.25 20.59 -7.79
N ALA A 82 16.26 19.98 -7.15
CA ALA A 82 16.46 18.94 -6.14
C ALA A 82 17.17 17.69 -6.71
N VAL A 83 16.78 17.24 -7.91
CA VAL A 83 17.40 16.12 -8.63
C VAL A 83 18.84 16.46 -9.04
N SER A 84 19.09 17.69 -9.53
CA SER A 84 20.44 18.14 -9.86
C SER A 84 21.36 18.12 -8.63
N ASN A 85 20.83 18.47 -7.46
CA ASN A 85 21.54 18.34 -6.19
C ASN A 85 21.79 16.85 -5.85
N LEU A 86 20.77 16.00 -5.91
CA LEU A 86 20.89 14.56 -5.66
C LEU A 86 21.95 13.91 -6.55
N HIS A 87 22.01 14.26 -7.83
CA HIS A 87 23.00 13.74 -8.77
C HIS A 87 24.44 14.09 -8.40
N LYS A 88 24.66 15.22 -7.73
CA LYS A 88 26.00 15.61 -7.23
C LYS A 88 26.37 14.86 -5.94
N GLU A 89 25.38 14.40 -5.19
CA GLU A 89 25.56 13.69 -3.91
C GLU A 89 25.58 12.16 -4.04
N THR A 90 25.32 11.63 -5.24
CA THR A 90 25.18 10.19 -5.51
C THR A 90 26.14 9.73 -6.61
N LYS A 91 26.63 8.49 -6.49
CA LYS A 91 27.40 7.84 -7.57
C LYS A 91 26.53 7.75 -8.83
N LYS A 92 27.16 7.92 -9.99
CA LYS A 92 26.45 7.87 -11.27
C LYS A 92 26.13 6.43 -11.66
N VAL A 93 27.11 5.55 -11.66
CA VAL A 93 27.01 4.19 -12.20
C VAL A 93 26.15 3.30 -11.31
N PHE A 94 25.15 2.62 -11.89
CA PHE A 94 24.18 1.80 -11.16
C PHE A 94 24.82 0.62 -10.42
N SER A 95 25.65 -0.17 -11.09
CA SER A 95 26.32 -1.32 -10.47
C SER A 95 27.14 -0.93 -9.23
N ASP A 96 27.79 0.24 -9.25
CA ASP A 96 28.64 0.68 -8.15
C ASP A 96 27.80 1.04 -6.91
N VAL A 97 26.59 1.57 -7.12
CA VAL A 97 25.61 1.79 -6.04
C VAL A 97 25.10 0.45 -5.50
N MET A 98 24.85 -0.54 -6.37
CA MET A 98 24.44 -1.88 -5.92
C MET A 98 25.52 -2.56 -5.08
N GLU A 99 26.79 -2.44 -5.48
CA GLU A 99 27.95 -2.91 -4.71
C GLU A 99 28.01 -2.23 -3.32
N ASP A 100 27.83 -0.91 -3.24
CA ASP A 100 27.78 -0.16 -1.97
C ASP A 100 26.63 -0.64 -1.06
N LEU A 101 25.44 -0.83 -1.63
CA LEU A 101 24.24 -1.27 -0.89
C LEU A 101 24.39 -2.70 -0.36
N TYR A 102 25.02 -3.58 -1.14
CA TYR A 102 25.32 -4.94 -0.68
C TYR A 102 26.41 -4.94 0.38
N SER A 103 27.47 -4.14 0.21
CA SER A 103 28.64 -4.11 1.09
C SER A 103 28.40 -3.33 2.39
N TYR A 104 27.17 -2.85 2.62
CA TYR A 104 26.83 -2.06 3.79
C TYR A 104 27.13 -2.79 5.10
N ILE A 105 27.93 -2.14 5.95
CA ILE A 105 28.20 -2.54 7.32
C ILE A 105 27.51 -1.53 8.22
N ASN A 106 26.60 -2.02 9.08
CA ASN A 106 25.87 -1.14 9.98
C ASN A 106 26.85 -0.53 11.01
N PRO A 107 26.93 0.82 11.10
CA PRO A 107 27.92 1.47 11.93
C PRO A 107 27.72 1.23 13.43
N LEU A 108 26.52 0.84 13.86
CA LEU A 108 26.18 0.62 15.27
C LEU A 108 26.61 -0.75 15.79
N ASN A 109 26.37 -1.81 15.00
CA ASN A 109 26.67 -3.19 15.42
C ASN A 109 27.90 -3.78 14.70
N LYS A 110 28.48 -3.05 13.72
CA LYS A 110 29.62 -3.46 12.89
C LYS A 110 29.40 -4.75 12.10
N GLN A 111 28.15 -5.15 11.89
CA GLN A 111 27.81 -6.35 11.12
C GLN A 111 27.48 -6.01 9.68
N HIS A 112 27.90 -6.90 8.77
CA HIS A 112 27.51 -6.87 7.36
C HIS A 112 25.98 -7.06 7.26
N SER A 113 25.29 -6.05 6.73
CA SER A 113 23.83 -5.96 6.72
C SER A 113 23.34 -5.59 5.32
N PRO A 114 23.49 -6.50 4.33
CA PRO A 114 23.26 -6.17 2.92
C PRO A 114 21.83 -5.68 2.68
N MET A 115 21.69 -4.51 2.03
CA MET A 115 20.39 -3.92 1.70
C MET A 115 19.77 -4.54 0.43
N ILE A 116 20.60 -5.09 -0.45
CA ILE A 116 20.17 -5.86 -1.62
C ILE A 116 20.56 -7.33 -1.48
N SER A 117 19.88 -8.21 -2.21
CA SER A 117 20.20 -9.65 -2.19
C SER A 117 21.51 -9.94 -2.93
N ARG A 118 22.20 -11.02 -2.53
CA ARG A 118 23.40 -11.50 -3.23
C ARG A 118 23.07 -11.88 -4.68
N GLU A 119 21.96 -12.58 -4.89
CA GLU A 119 21.48 -12.98 -6.22
C GLU A 119 21.31 -11.77 -7.15
N THR A 120 20.69 -10.70 -6.66
CA THR A 120 20.50 -9.45 -7.41
C THR A 120 21.85 -8.84 -7.79
N LEU A 121 22.80 -8.76 -6.84
CA LEU A 121 24.12 -8.20 -7.09
C LEU A 121 24.87 -9.00 -8.16
N ASP A 122 24.88 -10.33 -8.05
CA ASP A 122 25.58 -11.20 -8.99
C ASP A 122 25.06 -10.99 -10.42
N ILE A 123 23.73 -10.97 -10.60
CA ILE A 123 23.11 -10.70 -11.90
C ILE A 123 23.50 -9.31 -12.44
N VAL A 124 23.53 -8.29 -11.57
CA VAL A 124 23.92 -6.93 -11.95
C VAL A 124 25.39 -6.89 -12.39
N LEU A 125 26.29 -7.57 -11.67
CA LEU A 125 27.71 -7.59 -11.98
C LEU A 125 28.01 -8.38 -13.26
N GLU A 126 27.38 -9.53 -13.45
CA GLU A 126 27.48 -10.33 -14.68
C GLU A 126 27.03 -9.53 -15.93
N ASN A 127 26.10 -8.59 -15.77
CA ASN A 127 25.50 -7.82 -16.87
C ASN A 127 25.80 -6.30 -16.80
N LYS A 128 26.86 -5.92 -16.07
CA LYS A 128 27.20 -4.54 -15.68
C LYS A 128 27.16 -3.56 -16.85
N ALA A 129 27.82 -3.90 -17.96
CA ALA A 129 27.91 -3.01 -19.13
C ALA A 129 26.53 -2.70 -19.73
N ARG A 130 25.68 -3.71 -19.86
CA ARG A 130 24.36 -3.60 -20.49
C ARG A 130 23.37 -2.85 -19.59
N LEU A 131 23.31 -3.19 -18.31
CA LEU A 131 22.40 -2.54 -17.36
C LEU A 131 22.77 -1.08 -17.09
N ASN A 132 24.07 -0.77 -16.95
CA ASN A 132 24.53 0.60 -16.72
C ASN A 132 24.25 1.51 -17.92
N SER A 133 24.43 1.02 -19.14
CA SER A 133 24.23 1.81 -20.36
C SER A 133 22.75 1.97 -20.74
N ALA A 134 21.87 1.06 -20.31
CA ALA A 134 20.43 1.16 -20.52
C ALA A 134 19.77 2.31 -19.72
N ILE A 135 20.42 2.79 -18.64
CA ILE A 135 19.85 3.80 -17.75
C ILE A 135 19.95 5.20 -18.36
N ILE A 136 18.80 5.89 -18.41
CA ILE A 136 18.69 7.28 -18.88
C ILE A 136 18.46 8.20 -17.68
N TYR A 137 19.54 8.81 -17.15
CA TYR A 137 19.46 9.70 -15.98
C TYR A 137 18.64 10.97 -16.20
N ASP A 138 18.46 11.40 -17.45
CA ASP A 138 17.63 12.56 -17.76
C ASP A 138 16.16 12.35 -17.38
N ARG A 139 15.70 11.08 -17.30
CA ARG A 139 14.36 10.74 -16.85
C ARG A 139 14.12 11.10 -15.37
N ASP A 140 15.16 11.31 -14.55
CA ASP A 140 14.99 11.82 -13.17
C ASP A 140 14.42 13.25 -13.15
N PHE A 141 14.64 14.05 -14.20
CA PHE A 141 14.14 15.43 -14.29
C PHE A 141 12.67 15.52 -14.72
N SER A 142 12.00 14.39 -14.95
CA SER A 142 10.60 14.33 -15.34
C SER A 142 9.63 14.41 -14.16
N TYR A 143 10.09 14.20 -12.92
CA TYR A 143 9.25 14.28 -11.71
C TYR A 143 8.89 15.73 -11.38
N ASN A 144 7.78 15.92 -10.68
CA ASN A 144 7.50 17.17 -9.97
C ASN A 144 8.09 17.10 -8.54
N PHE A 145 8.13 18.24 -7.86
CA PHE A 145 8.81 18.36 -6.56
C PHE A 145 8.25 17.40 -5.51
N PHE A 146 6.92 17.33 -5.39
CA PHE A 146 6.25 16.48 -4.40
C PHE A 146 6.47 14.99 -4.69
N GLY A 147 6.39 14.57 -5.95
CA GLY A 147 6.68 13.21 -6.36
C GLY A 147 8.12 12.81 -6.04
N PHE A 148 9.08 13.69 -6.35
CA PHE A 148 10.49 13.47 -6.00
C PHE A 148 10.70 13.39 -4.47
N LYS A 149 10.08 14.29 -3.69
CA LYS A 149 10.19 14.27 -2.23
C LYS A 149 9.59 13.02 -1.60
N THR A 150 8.50 12.50 -2.15
CA THR A 150 7.97 11.19 -1.74
C THR A 150 8.99 10.07 -1.97
N LEU A 151 9.63 10.04 -3.15
CA LEU A 151 10.68 9.06 -3.45
C LEU A 151 11.86 9.19 -2.48
N GLU A 152 12.39 10.40 -2.30
CA GLU A 152 13.52 10.72 -1.43
C GLU A 152 13.27 10.35 0.03
N ARG A 153 12.04 10.54 0.52
CA ARG A 153 11.69 10.25 1.91
C ARG A 153 11.73 8.75 2.19
N SER A 154 11.09 7.94 1.34
CA SER A 154 10.73 6.56 1.70
C SER A 154 11.24 5.48 0.73
N TYR A 155 11.44 5.78 -0.55
CA TYR A 155 11.66 4.77 -1.60
C TYR A 155 13.12 4.58 -2.00
N LEU A 156 13.91 5.65 -2.00
CA LEU A 156 15.34 5.57 -2.34
C LEU A 156 16.13 5.03 -1.16
N LEU A 157 16.90 3.95 -1.36
CA LEU A 157 17.70 3.36 -0.31
C LEU A 157 18.78 4.34 0.19
N LYS A 158 19.00 4.31 1.51
CA LYS A 158 19.87 5.25 2.23
C LYS A 158 20.99 4.50 2.92
N ILE A 159 22.23 4.96 2.76
CA ILE A 159 23.39 4.51 3.52
C ILE A 159 23.67 5.55 4.61
N ASN A 160 23.66 5.14 5.88
CA ASN A 160 23.89 6.02 7.03
C ASN A 160 23.00 7.28 7.02
N GLY A 161 21.72 7.13 6.62
CA GLY A 161 20.77 8.23 6.52
C GLY A 161 20.89 9.10 5.25
N LYS A 162 21.94 8.94 4.45
CA LYS A 162 22.12 9.66 3.17
C LYS A 162 21.60 8.82 2.00
N VAL A 163 20.87 9.44 1.09
CA VAL A 163 20.35 8.77 -0.11
C VAL A 163 21.50 8.27 -0.98
N ALA A 164 21.49 6.98 -1.31
CA ALA A 164 22.48 6.34 -2.18
C ALA A 164 21.93 6.10 -3.60
N GLU A 165 20.64 5.77 -3.71
CA GLU A 165 19.99 5.53 -5.00
C GLU A 165 19.46 6.82 -5.64
N ARG A 166 19.67 6.96 -6.95
CA ARG A 166 18.85 7.83 -7.80
C ARG A 166 17.52 7.14 -8.13
N PRO A 167 16.47 7.89 -8.53
CA PRO A 167 15.23 7.26 -8.97
C PRO A 167 15.45 6.22 -10.08
N GLN A 168 16.30 6.48 -11.06
CA GLN A 168 16.65 5.48 -12.07
C GLN A 168 17.29 4.21 -11.50
N HIS A 169 18.13 4.31 -10.46
CA HIS A 169 18.75 3.15 -9.83
C HIS A 169 17.71 2.28 -9.13
N MET A 170 16.77 2.90 -8.40
CA MET A 170 15.66 2.20 -7.77
C MET A 170 14.81 1.46 -8.82
N LEU A 171 14.47 2.12 -9.93
CA LEU A 171 13.65 1.51 -10.99
C LEU A 171 14.37 0.33 -11.67
N MET A 172 15.68 0.45 -11.93
CA MET A 172 16.46 -0.67 -12.49
C MET A 172 16.59 -1.82 -11.48
N ARG A 173 16.82 -1.52 -10.18
CA ARG A 173 16.82 -2.53 -9.12
C ARG A 173 15.48 -3.28 -9.07
N VAL A 174 14.36 -2.57 -9.17
CA VAL A 174 13.03 -3.19 -9.21
C VAL A 174 12.88 -4.10 -10.42
N ALA A 175 13.27 -3.63 -11.61
CA ALA A 175 13.18 -4.42 -12.83
C ALA A 175 14.04 -5.69 -12.78
N VAL A 176 15.31 -5.58 -12.36
CA VAL A 176 16.19 -6.76 -12.15
C VAL A 176 15.65 -7.66 -11.03
N GLY A 177 15.08 -7.09 -9.96
CA GLY A 177 14.47 -7.87 -8.88
C GLY A 177 13.29 -8.73 -9.32
N ILE A 178 12.52 -8.27 -10.31
CA ILE A 178 11.37 -9.00 -10.87
C ILE A 178 11.81 -9.99 -11.96
N HIS A 179 12.74 -9.59 -12.83
CA HIS A 179 13.07 -10.36 -14.03
C HIS A 179 14.32 -11.24 -13.88
N LYS A 180 15.13 -11.01 -12.84
CA LYS A 180 16.37 -11.73 -12.54
C LYS A 180 17.27 -11.79 -13.78
N ARG A 181 17.61 -13.01 -14.25
CA ARG A 181 18.51 -13.25 -15.39
C ARG A 181 17.90 -12.90 -16.75
N ASP A 182 16.60 -12.62 -16.83
CA ASP A 182 15.93 -12.15 -18.04
C ASP A 182 16.15 -10.64 -18.24
N ILE A 183 17.35 -10.28 -18.72
CA ILE A 183 17.80 -8.89 -18.85
C ILE A 183 16.99 -8.12 -19.90
N ASP A 184 16.47 -8.80 -20.93
CA ASP A 184 15.63 -8.18 -21.96
C ASP A 184 14.32 -7.67 -21.33
N ALA A 185 13.64 -8.51 -20.56
CA ALA A 185 12.43 -8.11 -19.84
C ALA A 185 12.73 -7.08 -18.73
N ALA A 186 13.89 -7.17 -18.07
CA ALA A 186 14.30 -6.16 -17.10
C ALA A 186 14.43 -4.76 -17.75
N ILE A 187 15.05 -4.67 -18.92
CA ILE A 187 15.20 -3.40 -19.63
C ILE A 187 13.86 -2.91 -20.21
N GLU A 188 13.00 -3.81 -20.72
CA GLU A 188 11.62 -3.48 -21.14
C GLU A 188 10.85 -2.82 -19.98
N THR A 189 10.82 -3.48 -18.83
CA THR A 189 10.14 -3.00 -17.63
C THR A 189 10.76 -1.70 -17.10
N TYR A 190 12.09 -1.59 -17.05
CA TYR A 190 12.77 -0.35 -16.65
C TYR A 190 12.36 0.83 -17.53
N ASN A 191 12.33 0.66 -18.85
CA ASN A 191 11.93 1.72 -19.77
C ASN A 191 10.48 2.15 -19.51
N LEU A 192 9.56 1.19 -19.38
CA LEU A 192 8.15 1.50 -19.14
C LEU A 192 7.91 2.19 -17.79
N LEU A 193 8.62 1.78 -16.74
CA LEU A 193 8.56 2.43 -15.42
C LEU A 193 9.16 3.83 -15.44
N SER A 194 10.35 4.00 -16.02
CA SER A 194 11.08 5.28 -16.02
C SER A 194 10.46 6.33 -16.95
N GLU A 195 9.72 5.89 -17.99
CA GLU A 195 8.85 6.74 -18.81
C GLU A 195 7.45 6.93 -18.21
N LYS A 196 7.17 6.34 -17.04
CA LYS A 196 5.94 6.50 -16.24
C LYS A 196 4.66 5.94 -16.89
N TRP A 197 4.76 4.96 -17.78
CA TRP A 197 3.58 4.30 -18.36
C TRP A 197 2.75 3.55 -17.31
N PHE A 198 3.42 3.05 -16.27
CA PHE A 198 2.82 2.40 -15.11
C PHE A 198 3.76 2.47 -13.90
N THR A 199 3.28 2.07 -12.73
CA THR A 199 4.13 1.84 -11.55
C THR A 199 3.72 0.55 -10.85
N HIS A 200 4.69 -0.14 -10.27
CA HIS A 200 4.41 -1.20 -9.29
C HIS A 200 3.99 -0.61 -7.95
N ALA A 201 3.29 -1.40 -7.13
CA ALA A 201 2.90 -0.98 -5.78
C ALA A 201 4.09 -0.77 -4.86
N SER A 202 3.89 0.00 -3.78
CA SER A 202 4.95 0.40 -2.86
C SER A 202 5.79 -0.75 -2.31
N PRO A 203 5.24 -1.91 -1.87
CA PRO A 203 6.07 -3.01 -1.37
C PRO A 203 7.03 -3.57 -2.43
N THR A 204 6.59 -3.63 -3.69
CA THR A 204 7.47 -4.01 -4.80
C THR A 204 8.58 -2.98 -5.01
N LEU A 205 8.27 -1.68 -4.99
CA LEU A 205 9.29 -0.62 -5.12
C LEU A 205 10.32 -0.63 -3.97
N PHE A 206 9.86 -0.90 -2.74
CA PHE A 206 10.72 -0.99 -1.55
C PHE A 206 11.62 -2.22 -1.58
N ASN A 207 11.07 -3.39 -1.92
CA ASN A 207 11.69 -4.66 -1.60
C ASN A 207 12.17 -5.47 -2.81
N ALA A 208 11.82 -5.10 -4.04
CA ALA A 208 12.34 -5.81 -5.21
C ALA A 208 13.87 -5.70 -5.25
N GLY A 209 14.51 -6.87 -5.41
CA GLY A 209 15.96 -7.01 -5.40
C GLY A 209 16.61 -7.03 -4.01
N THR A 210 15.85 -6.94 -2.92
CA THR A 210 16.36 -7.00 -1.53
C THR A 210 16.31 -8.41 -0.94
N ASN A 211 16.88 -8.60 0.26
CA ASN A 211 16.83 -9.87 0.97
C ASN A 211 15.42 -10.17 1.48
N ARG A 212 14.91 -11.39 1.24
CA ARG A 212 13.54 -11.82 1.58
C ARG A 212 12.48 -10.82 1.07
N PRO A 213 12.39 -10.65 -0.25
CA PRO A 213 11.60 -9.57 -0.84
C PRO A 213 10.10 -9.80 -0.64
N GLN A 214 9.47 -9.04 0.26
CA GLN A 214 8.01 -9.02 0.40
C GLN A 214 7.45 -7.96 -0.56
N LEU A 215 6.84 -8.41 -1.66
CA LEU A 215 6.45 -7.60 -2.82
C LEU A 215 4.94 -7.34 -2.89
N SER A 216 4.14 -8.20 -2.25
CA SER A 216 2.67 -8.13 -2.23
C SER A 216 2.14 -7.08 -1.26
N SER A 217 0.97 -6.49 -1.55
CA SER A 217 0.46 -5.33 -0.77
C SER A 217 -0.50 -5.67 0.35
N CYS A 218 -1.41 -6.62 0.10
CA CYS A 218 -2.49 -6.93 1.02
C CYS A 218 -2.68 -8.45 1.13
N PHE A 219 -3.24 -8.85 2.27
CA PHE A 219 -3.56 -10.23 2.59
C PHE A 219 -5.02 -10.30 3.05
N LEU A 220 -5.73 -11.35 2.66
CA LEU A 220 -7.09 -11.62 3.13
C LEU A 220 -7.08 -12.91 3.95
N LEU A 221 -7.71 -12.85 5.12
CA LEU A 221 -7.84 -13.96 6.03
C LEU A 221 -9.31 -14.17 6.37
N THR A 222 -9.70 -15.43 6.48
CA THR A 222 -10.86 -15.80 7.29
C THR A 222 -10.36 -16.24 8.66
N MET A 223 -11.12 -15.93 9.69
CA MET A 223 -10.90 -16.52 11.00
C MET A 223 -10.91 -18.05 10.87
N LYS A 224 -9.89 -18.72 11.44
CA LYS A 224 -9.72 -20.17 11.26
C LYS A 224 -10.88 -20.96 11.85
N ASP A 225 -11.19 -20.70 13.12
CA ASP A 225 -12.17 -21.44 13.89
C ASP A 225 -12.75 -20.56 15.00
N ASP A 226 -13.98 -20.86 15.41
CA ASP A 226 -14.63 -20.29 16.60
C ASP A 226 -14.10 -20.96 17.88
N SER A 227 -12.80 -20.80 18.13
CA SER A 227 -12.08 -21.31 19.29
C SER A 227 -10.93 -20.38 19.67
N ILE A 228 -10.46 -20.44 20.92
CA ILE A 228 -9.30 -19.64 21.36
C ILE A 228 -8.06 -19.97 20.53
N GLU A 229 -7.83 -21.25 20.22
CA GLU A 229 -6.71 -21.66 19.37
C GLU A 229 -6.82 -21.04 17.96
N GLY A 230 -7.98 -21.15 17.31
CA GLY A 230 -8.22 -20.55 16.00
C GLY A 230 -8.06 -19.03 15.98
N ILE A 231 -8.56 -18.35 17.02
CA ILE A 231 -8.46 -16.89 17.19
C ILE A 231 -7.01 -16.44 17.34
N TYR A 232 -6.23 -17.10 18.20
CA TYR A 232 -4.84 -16.71 18.46
C TYR A 232 -3.88 -17.14 17.34
N ASP A 233 -4.17 -18.23 16.65
CA ASP A 233 -3.45 -18.61 15.43
C ASP A 233 -3.63 -17.57 14.32
N THR A 234 -4.87 -17.11 14.14
CA THR A 234 -5.19 -16.05 13.16
C THR A 234 -4.50 -14.73 13.57
N LEU A 235 -4.49 -14.40 14.87
CA LEU A 235 -3.79 -13.22 15.39
C LEU A 235 -2.27 -13.29 15.13
N LYS A 236 -1.66 -14.46 15.33
CA LYS A 236 -0.24 -14.71 15.02
C LYS A 236 0.04 -14.48 13.53
N HIS A 237 -0.82 -14.97 12.65
CA HIS A 237 -0.69 -14.71 11.22
C HIS A 237 -0.78 -13.21 10.91
N CYS A 238 -1.75 -12.50 11.49
CA CYS A 238 -1.88 -11.06 11.32
C CYS A 238 -0.64 -10.31 11.80
N ALA A 239 -0.06 -10.69 12.93
CA ALA A 239 1.18 -10.09 13.44
C ALA A 239 2.37 -10.32 12.49
N LEU A 240 2.53 -11.53 11.95
CA LEU A 240 3.62 -11.85 11.01
C LEU A 240 3.48 -11.11 9.67
N ILE A 241 2.25 -10.98 9.17
CA ILE A 241 1.93 -10.21 7.96
C ILE A 241 2.19 -8.72 8.20
N SER A 242 1.67 -8.16 9.31
CA SER A 242 1.87 -6.75 9.67
C SER A 242 3.35 -6.41 9.85
N LYS A 243 4.14 -7.30 10.47
CA LYS A 243 5.60 -7.15 10.59
C LYS A 243 6.28 -6.92 9.23
N SER A 244 5.72 -7.49 8.17
CA SER A 244 6.23 -7.40 6.80
C SER A 244 5.53 -6.31 5.97
N ALA A 245 4.87 -5.35 6.63
CA ALA A 245 4.20 -4.21 6.02
C ALA A 245 2.97 -4.50 5.14
N GLY A 246 2.36 -5.68 5.29
CA GLY A 246 1.13 -6.06 4.60
C GLY A 246 -0.14 -5.52 5.28
N GLY A 247 -1.05 -4.94 4.50
CA GLY A 247 -2.41 -4.63 4.96
C GLY A 247 -3.28 -5.87 5.02
N ILE A 248 -4.28 -5.91 5.92
CA ILE A 248 -5.08 -7.12 6.16
C ILE A 248 -6.57 -6.85 6.00
N GLY A 249 -7.28 -7.74 5.29
CA GLY A 249 -8.72 -7.93 5.43
C GLY A 249 -9.01 -9.21 6.23
N LEU A 250 -9.87 -9.15 7.24
CA LEU A 250 -10.17 -10.26 8.15
C LEU A 250 -11.68 -10.50 8.25
N ALA A 251 -12.16 -11.64 7.78
CA ALA A 251 -13.55 -12.08 8.00
C ALA A 251 -13.71 -12.65 9.42
N VAL A 252 -14.71 -12.18 10.17
CA VAL A 252 -14.93 -12.60 11.57
C VAL A 252 -16.34 -13.11 11.88
N SER A 253 -17.22 -13.22 10.88
CA SER A 253 -18.62 -13.63 11.04
C SER A 253 -18.81 -15.03 11.64
N CYS A 254 -17.78 -15.89 11.60
CA CYS A 254 -17.82 -17.23 12.19
C CYS A 254 -17.75 -17.24 13.72
N ILE A 255 -17.30 -16.16 14.36
CA ILE A 255 -17.05 -16.12 15.81
C ILE A 255 -18.37 -15.95 16.57
N ARG A 256 -18.59 -16.77 17.59
CA ARG A 256 -19.84 -16.73 18.37
C ARG A 256 -20.08 -15.35 19.03
N ALA A 257 -21.33 -14.92 18.99
CA ALA A 257 -21.77 -13.65 19.57
C ALA A 257 -21.79 -13.66 21.11
N THR A 258 -21.89 -12.46 21.70
CA THR A 258 -21.98 -12.24 23.15
C THR A 258 -23.10 -13.07 23.78
N GLY A 259 -22.81 -13.67 24.95
CA GLY A 259 -23.78 -14.46 25.71
C GLY A 259 -23.95 -15.91 25.23
N SER A 260 -23.30 -16.30 24.14
CA SER A 260 -23.37 -17.67 23.60
C SER A 260 -22.63 -18.68 24.47
N TYR A 261 -23.18 -19.89 24.58
CA TYR A 261 -22.65 -20.92 25.48
C TYR A 261 -21.26 -21.42 25.05
N ILE A 262 -20.42 -21.77 26.02
CA ILE A 262 -19.11 -22.39 25.81
C ILE A 262 -19.08 -23.73 26.56
N ALA A 263 -19.23 -24.83 25.82
CA ALA A 263 -19.33 -26.17 26.39
C ALA A 263 -18.13 -26.57 27.26
N GLY A 264 -16.90 -26.24 26.83
CA GLY A 264 -15.68 -26.66 27.54
C GLY A 264 -15.46 -25.97 28.89
N THR A 265 -15.94 -24.74 29.07
CA THR A 265 -15.74 -23.96 30.31
C THR A 265 -17.02 -23.76 31.11
N ASN A 266 -18.16 -24.24 30.59
CA ASN A 266 -19.50 -23.97 31.10
C ASN A 266 -19.81 -22.46 31.27
N GLY A 267 -19.13 -21.62 30.48
CA GLY A 267 -19.24 -20.16 30.52
C GLY A 267 -20.07 -19.59 29.37
N ARG A 268 -20.10 -18.26 29.28
CA ARG A 268 -20.68 -17.51 28.16
C ARG A 268 -19.60 -16.70 27.43
N SER A 269 -19.75 -16.59 26.11
CA SER A 269 -18.87 -15.79 25.25
C SER A 269 -19.02 -14.30 25.55
N ASN A 270 -17.91 -13.58 25.47
CA ASN A 270 -17.89 -12.12 25.54
C ASN A 270 -18.05 -11.45 24.15
N GLY A 271 -18.24 -12.25 23.09
CA GLY A 271 -18.50 -11.78 21.73
C GLY A 271 -17.31 -11.14 21.02
N LEU A 272 -17.60 -10.41 19.95
CA LEU A 272 -16.58 -9.84 19.06
C LEU A 272 -15.79 -8.70 19.70
N VAL A 273 -16.41 -7.85 20.52
CA VAL A 273 -15.79 -6.60 21.00
C VAL A 273 -14.46 -6.86 21.75
N PRO A 274 -14.39 -7.75 22.77
CA PRO A 274 -13.12 -8.00 23.46
C PRO A 274 -12.08 -8.68 22.58
N MET A 275 -12.49 -9.57 21.68
CA MET A 275 -11.59 -10.20 20.70
C MET A 275 -10.95 -9.14 19.82
N LEU A 276 -11.75 -8.23 19.23
CA LEU A 276 -11.27 -7.19 18.34
C LEU A 276 -10.36 -6.18 19.04
N ARG A 277 -10.48 -5.98 20.36
CA ARG A 277 -9.50 -5.20 21.13
C ARG A 277 -8.11 -5.82 21.17
N VAL A 278 -8.01 -7.15 21.19
CA VAL A 278 -6.72 -7.85 21.10
C VAL A 278 -6.07 -7.60 19.73
N TYR A 279 -6.87 -7.68 18.66
CA TYR A 279 -6.42 -7.35 17.30
C TYR A 279 -6.02 -5.88 17.16
N ASN A 280 -6.78 -4.96 17.76
CA ASN A 280 -6.47 -3.53 17.79
C ASN A 280 -5.10 -3.27 18.42
N ASN A 281 -4.86 -3.82 19.61
CA ASN A 281 -3.59 -3.63 20.32
C ASN A 281 -2.42 -4.29 19.58
N THR A 282 -2.67 -5.39 18.87
CA THR A 282 -1.67 -6.04 18.01
C THR A 282 -1.32 -5.16 16.81
N ALA A 283 -2.30 -4.53 16.17
CA ALA A 283 -2.06 -3.60 15.07
C ALA A 283 -1.18 -2.42 15.50
N ARG A 284 -1.43 -1.87 16.70
CA ARG A 284 -0.62 -0.81 17.31
C ARG A 284 0.79 -1.26 17.68
N TYR A 285 0.94 -2.48 18.21
CA TYR A 285 2.23 -2.99 18.65
C TYR A 285 3.16 -3.29 17.46
N VAL A 286 2.63 -3.90 16.40
CA VAL A 286 3.40 -4.30 15.22
C VAL A 286 3.39 -3.20 14.14
N ASP A 287 3.86 -2.01 14.53
CA ASP A 287 3.93 -0.79 13.69
C ASP A 287 5.19 -0.71 12.80
N GLN A 288 5.50 -1.84 12.14
CA GLN A 288 6.39 -1.91 10.97
C GLN A 288 7.79 -1.29 11.10
N GLY A 289 8.39 -1.33 12.30
CA GLY A 289 9.83 -1.10 12.50
C GLY A 289 10.33 0.30 12.16
N GLY A 290 9.54 1.33 12.47
CA GLY A 290 9.92 2.74 12.29
C GLY A 290 8.84 3.61 11.66
N ASN A 291 7.57 3.21 11.76
CA ASN A 291 6.41 4.01 11.30
C ASN A 291 6.46 4.34 9.80
N LYS A 292 7.06 3.46 8.98
CA LYS A 292 7.05 3.58 7.50
C LYS A 292 5.63 3.38 6.94
N ARG A 293 4.83 2.52 7.59
CA ARG A 293 3.40 2.32 7.38
C ARG A 293 2.81 1.79 8.70
N PRO A 294 1.71 2.34 9.21
CA PRO A 294 1.00 1.72 10.33
C PRO A 294 0.41 0.36 10.00
N GLY A 295 0.43 -0.57 10.95
CA GLY A 295 -0.33 -1.83 10.86
C GLY A 295 -1.82 -1.53 10.72
N ALA A 296 -2.46 -2.06 9.68
CA ALA A 296 -3.83 -1.70 9.34
C ALA A 296 -4.66 -2.93 8.94
N PHE A 297 -5.69 -3.23 9.73
CA PHE A 297 -6.58 -4.37 9.52
C PHE A 297 -8.01 -3.86 9.29
N ALA A 298 -8.65 -4.32 8.21
CA ALA A 298 -10.08 -4.15 7.97
C ALA A 298 -10.82 -5.42 8.39
N VAL A 299 -11.75 -5.28 9.31
CA VAL A 299 -12.56 -6.37 9.87
C VAL A 299 -13.89 -6.40 9.14
N TYR A 300 -14.25 -7.56 8.60
CA TYR A 300 -15.46 -7.79 7.83
C TYR A 300 -16.48 -8.58 8.65
N LEU A 301 -17.70 -8.04 8.73
CA LEU A 301 -18.82 -8.66 9.44
C LEU A 301 -20.09 -8.66 8.57
N GLU A 302 -20.83 -9.76 8.58
CA GLU A 302 -22.15 -9.84 7.94
C GLU A 302 -23.25 -9.24 8.84
N PRO A 303 -24.25 -8.51 8.28
CA PRO A 303 -25.23 -7.75 9.07
C PRO A 303 -26.21 -8.61 9.88
N TRP A 304 -26.26 -9.93 9.68
CA TRP A 304 -27.07 -10.82 10.51
C TRP A 304 -26.40 -11.16 11.84
N HIS A 305 -25.12 -10.85 12.03
CA HIS A 305 -24.41 -11.24 13.24
C HIS A 305 -24.97 -10.53 14.49
N ALA A 306 -25.17 -11.25 15.59
CA ALA A 306 -25.83 -10.69 16.78
C ALA A 306 -25.07 -9.55 17.48
N ASP A 307 -23.75 -9.47 17.33
CA ASP A 307 -22.94 -8.35 17.84
C ASP A 307 -22.84 -7.15 16.84
N VAL A 308 -23.62 -7.11 15.76
CA VAL A 308 -23.47 -6.08 14.70
C VAL A 308 -23.64 -4.65 15.19
N PHE A 309 -24.53 -4.37 16.14
CA PHE A 309 -24.70 -3.02 16.67
C PHE A 309 -23.46 -2.56 17.44
N ASP A 310 -22.91 -3.41 18.31
CA ASP A 310 -21.69 -3.08 19.05
C ASP A 310 -20.47 -2.97 18.12
N PHE A 311 -20.44 -3.76 17.04
CA PHE A 311 -19.42 -3.66 16.01
C PHE A 311 -19.40 -2.29 15.33
N LEU A 312 -20.58 -1.71 15.04
CA LEU A 312 -20.71 -0.37 14.43
C LEU A 312 -20.24 0.76 15.36
N GLU A 313 -20.18 0.52 16.66
CA GLU A 313 -19.76 1.48 17.68
C GLU A 313 -18.23 1.49 17.91
N LEU A 314 -17.50 0.46 17.46
CA LEU A 314 -16.08 0.24 17.81
C LEU A 314 -15.13 1.38 17.39
N LYS A 315 -15.47 2.10 16.30
CA LYS A 315 -14.65 3.20 15.74
C LYS A 315 -15.04 4.56 16.30
N LYS A 316 -16.20 4.70 16.96
CA LYS A 316 -16.71 6.00 17.41
C LYS A 316 -15.73 6.68 18.38
N ASN A 317 -15.63 7.99 18.28
CA ASN A 317 -14.69 8.78 19.09
C ASN A 317 -15.15 8.86 20.55
N THR A 318 -16.46 8.94 20.79
CA THR A 318 -17.06 9.01 22.12
C THR A 318 -17.45 7.61 22.64
N GLY A 319 -17.72 7.51 23.94
CA GLY A 319 -18.13 6.27 24.62
C GLY A 319 -17.01 5.60 25.43
N LYS A 320 -17.27 4.37 25.91
CA LYS A 320 -16.37 3.67 26.83
C LYS A 320 -15.17 3.08 26.09
N GLU A 321 -13.95 3.37 26.54
CA GLU A 321 -12.71 2.89 25.93
C GLU A 321 -12.62 1.36 25.88
N GLU A 322 -13.22 0.66 26.85
CA GLU A 322 -13.24 -0.80 26.88
C GLU A 322 -14.07 -1.43 25.75
N GLN A 323 -14.85 -0.61 25.05
CA GLN A 323 -15.72 -0.98 23.93
C GLN A 323 -15.27 -0.31 22.62
N ARG A 324 -13.98 0.04 22.50
CA ARG A 324 -13.43 0.71 21.31
C ARG A 324 -12.22 -0.03 20.75
N ALA A 325 -12.09 0.03 19.43
CA ALA A 325 -10.99 -0.54 18.66
C ALA A 325 -10.68 0.41 17.48
N ARG A 326 -10.20 1.61 17.80
CA ARG A 326 -10.07 2.73 16.85
C ARG A 326 -8.92 2.59 15.85
N ASP A 327 -7.99 1.68 16.05
CA ASP A 327 -6.89 1.42 15.13
C ASP A 327 -7.26 0.40 14.05
N LEU A 328 -8.41 -0.27 14.20
CA LEU A 328 -8.99 -1.16 13.20
C LEU A 328 -9.89 -0.39 12.22
N PHE A 329 -10.04 -0.92 11.02
CA PHE A 329 -11.05 -0.50 10.05
C PHE A 329 -12.19 -1.52 10.05
N PHE A 330 -13.40 -1.08 9.71
CA PHE A 330 -14.61 -1.91 9.77
C PHE A 330 -15.31 -1.92 8.42
N ALA A 331 -15.86 -3.07 8.06
CA ALA A 331 -16.53 -3.30 6.79
C ALA A 331 -17.74 -4.23 6.97
N MET A 332 -18.81 -3.92 6.26
CA MET A 332 -20.00 -4.74 6.15
C MET A 332 -19.91 -5.63 4.91
N TRP A 333 -20.13 -6.93 5.10
CA TRP A 333 -20.25 -7.92 4.03
C TRP A 333 -21.74 -8.28 3.87
N ILE A 334 -22.43 -7.52 3.02
CA ILE A 334 -23.89 -7.45 3.00
C ILE A 334 -24.50 -8.45 2.01
N PRO A 335 -25.35 -9.40 2.45
CA PRO A 335 -26.18 -10.20 1.55
C PRO A 335 -27.31 -9.36 0.96
N ASP A 336 -27.71 -9.65 -0.28
CA ASP A 336 -28.79 -8.97 -1.00
C ASP A 336 -30.10 -9.01 -0.20
N LEU A 337 -30.36 -10.10 0.53
CA LEU A 337 -31.53 -10.24 1.39
C LEU A 337 -31.67 -9.11 2.40
N PHE A 338 -30.56 -8.67 3.02
CA PHE A 338 -30.61 -7.57 3.98
C PHE A 338 -31.11 -6.28 3.30
N MET A 339 -30.58 -5.98 2.11
CA MET A 339 -31.01 -4.80 1.35
C MET A 339 -32.48 -4.90 0.92
N LYS A 340 -32.94 -6.07 0.48
CA LYS A 340 -34.36 -6.33 0.17
C LYS A 340 -35.26 -6.08 1.40
N ARG A 341 -34.83 -6.53 2.59
CA ARG A 341 -35.57 -6.34 3.85
C ARG A 341 -35.59 -4.87 4.29
N VAL A 342 -34.51 -4.11 4.07
CA VAL A 342 -34.45 -2.66 4.33
C VAL A 342 -35.44 -1.91 3.44
N GLU A 343 -35.42 -2.17 2.14
CA GLU A 343 -36.30 -1.51 1.16
C GLU A 343 -37.79 -1.80 1.43
N SER A 344 -38.12 -3.07 1.73
CA SER A 344 -39.50 -3.50 2.01
C SER A 344 -39.96 -3.25 3.46
N ASN A 345 -39.15 -2.59 4.28
CA ASN A 345 -39.42 -2.33 5.71
C ASN A 345 -39.79 -3.59 6.53
N GLN A 346 -39.11 -4.70 6.22
CA GLN A 346 -39.32 -5.98 6.88
C GLN A 346 -38.42 -6.13 8.12
N GLU A 347 -38.64 -7.21 8.84
CA GLU A 347 -37.83 -7.59 9.98
C GLU A 347 -36.52 -8.24 9.55
N TRP A 348 -35.53 -8.14 10.43
CA TRP A 348 -34.21 -8.72 10.28
C TRP A 348 -33.82 -9.46 11.55
N SER A 349 -33.50 -10.74 11.40
CA SER A 349 -33.12 -11.64 12.48
C SER A 349 -31.61 -11.61 12.70
N LEU A 350 -31.22 -11.25 13.91
CA LEU A 350 -29.84 -11.31 14.37
C LEU A 350 -29.56 -12.69 14.96
N MET A 351 -28.50 -13.34 14.48
CA MET A 351 -28.17 -14.74 14.75
C MET A 351 -26.74 -14.87 15.28
N CYS A 352 -26.51 -15.92 16.06
CA CYS A 352 -25.16 -16.32 16.46
C CYS A 352 -24.68 -17.44 15.53
N PRO A 353 -23.46 -17.38 14.96
CA PRO A 353 -22.96 -18.40 14.04
C PRO A 353 -22.86 -19.80 14.68
N SER A 354 -22.63 -19.90 16.00
CA SER A 354 -22.64 -21.20 16.69
C SER A 354 -24.03 -21.84 16.74
N GLU A 355 -25.07 -21.04 16.65
CA GLU A 355 -26.47 -21.47 16.64
C GLU A 355 -27.07 -21.46 15.25
N CYS A 356 -26.43 -20.86 14.26
CA CYS A 356 -26.89 -20.76 12.87
C CYS A 356 -25.67 -20.95 11.93
N PRO A 357 -25.03 -22.13 11.95
CA PRO A 357 -23.78 -22.35 11.23
C PRO A 357 -23.99 -22.34 9.71
N GLY A 358 -22.92 -22.06 8.96
CA GLY A 358 -22.93 -22.13 7.49
C GLY A 358 -23.47 -20.89 6.76
N LEU A 359 -24.02 -19.89 7.47
CA LEU A 359 -24.48 -18.64 6.84
C LEU A 359 -23.36 -17.88 6.11
N GLU A 360 -22.13 -17.90 6.63
CA GLU A 360 -20.97 -17.31 5.95
C GLU A 360 -20.40 -18.17 4.80
N ASP A 361 -20.77 -19.46 4.75
CA ASP A 361 -20.28 -20.43 3.77
C ASP A 361 -21.20 -20.56 2.55
N CYS A 362 -22.32 -19.84 2.51
CA CYS A 362 -23.25 -19.78 1.39
C CYS A 362 -23.59 -18.33 1.02
N TRP A 363 -24.13 -18.12 -0.19
CA TRP A 363 -24.51 -16.80 -0.72
C TRP A 363 -25.72 -16.93 -1.65
N GLY A 364 -26.33 -15.80 -2.03
CA GLY A 364 -27.47 -15.75 -2.95
C GLY A 364 -28.67 -16.57 -2.44
N GLU A 365 -29.29 -17.35 -3.33
CA GLU A 365 -30.48 -18.14 -3.00
C GLU A 365 -30.25 -19.18 -1.90
N GLU A 366 -29.06 -19.76 -1.82
CA GLU A 366 -28.73 -20.76 -0.79
C GLU A 366 -28.69 -20.10 0.59
N PHE A 367 -28.09 -18.91 0.68
CA PHE A 367 -28.11 -18.09 1.89
C PHE A 367 -29.54 -17.72 2.28
N GLU A 368 -30.36 -17.24 1.33
CA GLU A 368 -31.75 -16.85 1.61
C GLU A 368 -32.57 -18.02 2.16
N LYS A 369 -32.41 -19.22 1.59
CA LYS A 369 -33.09 -20.44 2.05
C LYS A 369 -32.65 -20.82 3.46
N LEU A 370 -31.34 -20.86 3.72
CA LEU A 370 -30.80 -21.25 5.02
C LEU A 370 -31.17 -20.24 6.11
N TYR A 371 -31.03 -18.95 5.83
CA TYR A 371 -31.37 -17.88 6.75
C TYR A 371 -32.86 -17.91 7.13
N THR A 372 -33.75 -17.99 6.15
CA THR A 372 -35.20 -18.05 6.41
C THR A 372 -35.64 -19.35 7.08
N GLN A 373 -34.92 -20.46 6.86
CA GLN A 373 -35.13 -21.68 7.64
C GLN A 373 -34.82 -21.44 9.12
N TYR A 374 -33.69 -20.82 9.46
CA TYR A 374 -33.36 -20.50 10.86
C TYR A 374 -34.32 -19.49 11.50
N GLU A 375 -34.87 -18.56 10.73
CA GLU A 375 -35.97 -17.69 11.20
C GLU A 375 -37.20 -18.53 11.61
N LYS A 376 -37.62 -19.50 10.78
CA LYS A 376 -38.77 -20.39 11.06
C LYS A 376 -38.53 -21.33 12.25
N GLU A 377 -37.30 -21.77 12.44
CA GLU A 377 -36.88 -22.60 13.59
C GLU A 377 -36.79 -21.79 14.90
N GLY A 378 -36.95 -20.47 14.87
CA GLY A 378 -36.87 -19.62 16.07
C GLY A 378 -35.45 -19.47 16.62
N ARG A 379 -34.42 -19.62 15.78
CA ARG A 379 -33.00 -19.58 16.17
C ARG A 379 -32.40 -18.17 16.21
N SER A 380 -33.21 -17.15 15.99
CA SER A 380 -32.81 -15.75 16.12
C SER A 380 -32.57 -15.38 17.59
N ARG A 381 -31.45 -14.72 17.89
CA ARG A 381 -31.18 -14.14 19.22
C ARG A 381 -31.99 -12.89 19.48
N ARG A 382 -32.21 -12.09 18.44
CA ARG A 382 -32.93 -10.82 18.48
C ARG A 382 -33.48 -10.52 17.10
N VAL A 383 -34.71 -10.03 17.02
CA VAL A 383 -35.30 -9.53 15.78
C VAL A 383 -35.40 -8.01 15.87
N VAL A 384 -35.01 -7.31 14.80
CA VAL A 384 -35.09 -5.86 14.68
C VAL A 384 -35.77 -5.48 13.37
N LYS A 385 -36.20 -4.23 13.21
CA LYS A 385 -36.54 -3.72 11.88
C LYS A 385 -35.25 -3.62 11.05
N ALA A 386 -35.25 -4.10 9.81
CA ALA A 386 -34.07 -4.02 8.94
C ALA A 386 -33.59 -2.57 8.80
N GLN A 387 -34.52 -1.62 8.68
CA GLN A 387 -34.23 -0.18 8.63
C GLN A 387 -33.55 0.33 9.90
N GLN A 388 -33.84 -0.23 11.09
CA GLN A 388 -33.14 0.16 12.33
C GLN A 388 -31.65 -0.14 12.26
N LEU A 389 -31.28 -1.32 11.76
CA LEU A 389 -29.86 -1.65 11.56
C LEU A 389 -29.25 -0.78 10.45
N TRP A 390 -29.99 -0.50 9.38
CA TRP A 390 -29.55 0.42 8.34
C TRP A 390 -29.27 1.83 8.88
N TYR A 391 -30.13 2.36 9.75
CA TYR A 391 -29.92 3.64 10.44
C TYR A 391 -28.62 3.63 11.26
N ALA A 392 -28.33 2.54 11.99
CA ALA A 392 -27.08 2.43 12.74
C ALA A 392 -25.84 2.39 11.83
N ILE A 393 -25.92 1.74 10.67
CA ILE A 393 -24.83 1.71 9.67
C ILE A 393 -24.55 3.12 9.17
N ILE A 394 -25.57 3.87 8.73
CA ILE A 394 -25.39 5.23 8.20
C ILE A 394 -24.97 6.22 9.29
N GLU A 395 -25.40 6.03 10.53
CA GLU A 395 -24.96 6.85 11.67
C GLU A 395 -23.47 6.66 11.93
N SER A 396 -22.99 5.42 11.98
CA SER A 396 -21.56 5.11 12.11
C SER A 396 -20.75 5.71 10.94
N GLN A 397 -21.26 5.64 9.71
CA GLN A 397 -20.63 6.27 8.54
C GLN A 397 -20.60 7.80 8.65
N THR A 398 -21.67 8.41 9.16
CA THR A 398 -21.75 9.85 9.36
C THR A 398 -20.71 10.33 10.39
N GLU A 399 -20.52 9.56 11.46
CA GLU A 399 -19.57 9.91 12.52
C GLU A 399 -18.11 9.59 12.18
N THR A 400 -17.86 8.50 11.45
CA THR A 400 -16.51 7.92 11.32
C THR A 400 -16.04 7.71 9.89
N GLY A 401 -16.92 7.86 8.89
CA GLY A 401 -16.66 7.50 7.49
C GLY A 401 -16.66 5.98 7.22
N THR A 402 -16.95 5.15 8.22
CA THR A 402 -16.96 3.68 8.16
C THR A 402 -18.21 3.13 8.88
N PRO A 403 -18.67 1.90 8.64
CA PRO A 403 -18.01 0.82 7.91
C PRO A 403 -17.99 0.99 6.39
N TYR A 404 -17.03 0.34 5.73
CA TYR A 404 -17.09 0.09 4.29
C TYR A 404 -18.32 -0.77 3.96
N ILE A 405 -18.83 -0.66 2.73
CA ILE A 405 -19.99 -1.41 2.26
C ILE A 405 -19.59 -2.28 1.08
N LEU A 406 -19.74 -3.59 1.22
CA LEU A 406 -19.52 -4.54 0.15
C LEU A 406 -20.70 -5.50 0.06
N TYR A 407 -21.08 -5.85 -1.16
CA TYR A 407 -22.22 -6.72 -1.43
C TYR A 407 -21.75 -8.16 -1.68
N LYS A 408 -21.92 -9.01 -0.66
CA LYS A 408 -21.49 -10.41 -0.62
C LYS A 408 -21.91 -11.17 -1.87
N ASP A 409 -23.17 -11.05 -2.25
CA ASP A 409 -23.74 -11.84 -3.34
C ASP A 409 -23.21 -11.37 -4.69
N ALA A 410 -23.06 -10.05 -4.89
CA ALA A 410 -22.46 -9.52 -6.10
C ALA A 410 -20.98 -9.94 -6.24
N CYS A 411 -20.22 -9.94 -5.14
CA CYS A 411 -18.84 -10.39 -5.09
C CYS A 411 -18.70 -11.86 -5.45
N ASN A 412 -19.53 -12.73 -4.86
CA ASN A 412 -19.49 -14.17 -5.10
C ASN A 412 -20.01 -14.54 -6.49
N LYS A 413 -21.14 -13.96 -6.94
CA LYS A 413 -21.78 -14.25 -8.23
C LYS A 413 -20.92 -13.92 -9.44
N LYS A 414 -20.02 -12.94 -9.32
CA LYS A 414 -19.21 -12.42 -10.43
C LYS A 414 -17.73 -12.78 -10.32
N SER A 415 -17.36 -13.61 -9.34
CA SER A 415 -15.98 -14.02 -9.16
C SER A 415 -15.62 -15.19 -10.05
N ASN A 416 -14.50 -15.11 -10.76
CA ASN A 416 -13.94 -16.25 -11.47
C ASN A 416 -13.37 -17.33 -10.50
N GLN A 417 -13.28 -17.03 -9.20
CA GLN A 417 -12.89 -17.97 -8.14
C GLN A 417 -14.09 -18.65 -7.47
N GLN A 418 -15.31 -18.48 -7.99
CA GLN A 418 -16.53 -19.06 -7.42
C GLN A 418 -16.44 -20.59 -7.22
N ASN A 419 -15.65 -21.28 -8.04
CA ASN A 419 -15.42 -22.71 -7.96
C ASN A 419 -14.60 -23.16 -6.72
N LEU A 420 -13.96 -22.24 -6.00
CA LEU A 420 -13.18 -22.54 -4.78
C LEU A 420 -14.04 -22.58 -3.52
N GLY A 421 -15.20 -21.93 -3.55
CA GLY A 421 -16.13 -21.78 -2.42
C GLY A 421 -16.56 -20.34 -2.20
N THR A 422 -17.32 -20.10 -1.13
CA THR A 422 -17.82 -18.76 -0.79
C THR A 422 -16.69 -17.85 -0.32
N ILE A 423 -16.58 -16.68 -0.95
CA ILE A 423 -15.70 -15.59 -0.57
C ILE A 423 -16.35 -14.84 0.61
N LYS A 424 -15.57 -14.68 1.69
CA LYS A 424 -16.06 -14.22 3.00
C LYS A 424 -15.75 -12.76 3.32
N SER A 425 -14.88 -12.11 2.54
CA SER A 425 -14.46 -10.73 2.79
C SER A 425 -13.77 -10.12 1.57
N SER A 426 -13.29 -8.89 1.74
CA SER A 426 -12.34 -8.23 0.85
C SER A 426 -11.07 -7.84 1.64
N ASN A 427 -10.16 -7.08 1.03
CA ASN A 427 -8.91 -6.63 1.65
C ASN A 427 -9.08 -5.32 2.45
N LEU A 428 -7.97 -4.72 2.88
CA LEU A 428 -7.97 -3.43 3.57
C LEU A 428 -8.66 -2.29 2.80
N CYS A 429 -8.51 -2.28 1.46
CA CYS A 429 -8.93 -1.16 0.61
C CYS A 429 -10.16 -1.47 -0.27
N THR A 430 -10.83 -2.61 -0.03
CA THR A 430 -12.12 -3.01 -0.61
C THR A 430 -12.14 -3.34 -2.10
N GLU A 431 -10.97 -3.41 -2.76
CA GLU A 431 -10.86 -3.66 -4.21
C GLU A 431 -10.60 -5.13 -4.55
N ILE A 432 -10.19 -5.96 -3.59
CA ILE A 432 -9.82 -7.37 -3.83
C ILE A 432 -10.89 -8.31 -3.32
N VAL A 433 -11.32 -9.24 -4.19
CA VAL A 433 -12.33 -10.24 -3.88
C VAL A 433 -11.74 -11.60 -4.23
N GLU A 434 -11.01 -12.18 -3.27
CA GLU A 434 -10.33 -13.46 -3.42
C GLU A 434 -10.78 -14.43 -2.32
N TYR A 435 -10.82 -15.71 -2.67
CA TYR A 435 -11.19 -16.79 -1.76
C TYR A 435 -10.19 -16.95 -0.61
N THR A 436 -10.69 -17.25 0.59
CA THR A 436 -9.89 -17.54 1.79
C THR A 436 -10.48 -18.70 2.54
N SER A 437 -9.64 -19.50 3.20
CA SER A 437 -10.06 -20.63 4.04
C SER A 437 -9.18 -20.75 5.29
N LYS A 438 -9.40 -21.78 6.11
CA LYS A 438 -8.54 -22.08 7.28
C LYS A 438 -7.07 -22.34 6.89
N ASP A 439 -6.88 -22.78 5.65
CA ASP A 439 -5.59 -23.19 5.10
C ASP A 439 -5.07 -22.26 4.00
N GLU A 440 -5.88 -21.31 3.54
CA GLU A 440 -5.51 -20.40 2.45
C GLU A 440 -5.68 -18.94 2.87
N VAL A 441 -4.56 -18.21 2.86
CA VAL A 441 -4.52 -16.74 2.99
C VAL A 441 -4.34 -16.17 1.58
N ALA A 442 -5.30 -15.37 1.12
CA ALA A 442 -5.21 -14.75 -0.20
C ALA A 442 -4.22 -13.59 -0.20
N VAL A 443 -3.59 -13.31 -1.35
CA VAL A 443 -2.48 -12.36 -1.46
C VAL A 443 -2.64 -11.51 -2.71
N CYS A 444 -2.62 -10.20 -2.49
CA CYS A 444 -2.82 -9.22 -3.55
C CYS A 444 -1.49 -8.66 -4.09
N ASN A 445 -1.25 -8.86 -5.39
CA ASN A 445 -0.12 -8.32 -6.14
C ASN A 445 -0.60 -7.18 -7.05
N LEU A 446 -0.07 -5.98 -6.86
CA LEU A 446 -0.64 -4.75 -7.44
C LEU A 446 0.36 -3.94 -8.27
N ALA A 447 -0.17 -3.35 -9.33
CA ALA A 447 0.44 -2.30 -10.11
C ALA A 447 -0.67 -1.36 -10.64
N SER A 448 -0.31 -0.14 -11.01
CA SER A 448 -1.27 0.83 -11.57
C SER A 448 -0.77 1.43 -12.88
N ILE A 449 -1.70 1.62 -13.80
CA ILE A 449 -1.46 2.23 -15.12
C ILE A 449 -1.67 3.74 -15.02
N ALA A 450 -0.73 4.53 -15.55
CA ALA A 450 -0.86 5.98 -15.61
C ALA A 450 -1.71 6.39 -16.82
N LEU A 451 -3.04 6.37 -16.69
CA LEU A 451 -3.98 6.58 -17.82
C LEU A 451 -3.74 7.87 -18.62
N ASN A 452 -3.25 8.92 -17.96
CA ASN A 452 -2.92 10.20 -18.59
C ASN A 452 -1.82 10.07 -19.67
N MET A 453 -0.95 9.06 -19.58
CA MET A 453 0.15 8.84 -20.54
C MET A 453 -0.32 8.30 -21.89
N TYR A 454 -1.55 7.80 -21.97
CA TYR A 454 -2.12 7.18 -23.17
C TYR A 454 -2.97 8.15 -23.99
N VAL A 455 -3.08 9.41 -23.57
CA VAL A 455 -3.74 10.47 -24.34
C VAL A 455 -2.71 11.12 -25.27
N THR A 456 -2.97 11.13 -26.57
CA THR A 456 -2.09 11.72 -27.57
C THR A 456 -2.22 13.25 -27.62
N PRO A 457 -1.25 13.97 -28.21
CA PRO A 457 -1.37 15.42 -28.45
C PRO A 457 -2.65 15.80 -29.22
N GLU A 458 -3.13 14.92 -30.11
CA GLU A 458 -4.38 15.05 -30.87
C GLU A 458 -5.64 14.80 -30.02
N LYS A 459 -5.49 14.62 -28.70
CA LYS A 459 -6.57 14.35 -27.73
C LYS A 459 -7.34 13.05 -28.03
N THR A 460 -6.64 12.04 -28.54
CA THR A 460 -7.16 10.68 -28.72
C THR A 460 -6.56 9.73 -27.70
N PHE A 461 -7.21 8.60 -27.42
CA PHE A 461 -6.72 7.61 -26.46
C PHE A 461 -6.10 6.41 -27.18
N ASP A 462 -4.81 6.14 -26.93
CA ASP A 462 -4.08 5.03 -27.54
C ASP A 462 -4.34 3.70 -26.80
N PHE A 463 -5.45 3.05 -27.16
CA PHE A 463 -5.82 1.74 -26.63
C PHE A 463 -4.83 0.63 -27.02
N LYS A 464 -4.09 0.76 -28.14
CA LYS A 464 -3.10 -0.25 -28.55
C LYS A 464 -1.90 -0.20 -27.62
N LYS A 465 -1.39 0.99 -27.31
CA LYS A 465 -0.32 1.19 -26.34
C LYS A 465 -0.76 0.72 -24.96
N LEU A 466 -1.97 1.07 -24.52
CA LEU A 466 -2.53 0.58 -23.25
C LEU A 466 -2.50 -0.95 -23.18
N ALA A 467 -3.06 -1.63 -24.18
CA ALA A 467 -3.07 -3.10 -24.22
C ALA A 467 -1.65 -3.70 -24.19
N SER A 468 -0.69 -3.10 -24.90
CA SER A 468 0.70 -3.57 -24.92
C SER A 468 1.37 -3.45 -23.54
N VAL A 469 1.18 -2.33 -22.84
CA VAL A 469 1.75 -2.11 -21.51
C VAL A 469 1.08 -3.01 -20.48
N THR A 470 -0.24 -3.16 -20.54
CA THR A 470 -0.98 -4.09 -19.66
C THR A 470 -0.44 -5.52 -19.75
N LYS A 471 -0.10 -6.01 -20.95
CA LYS A 471 0.51 -7.34 -21.11
C LYS A 471 1.83 -7.48 -20.37
N VAL A 472 2.67 -6.43 -20.37
CA VAL A 472 3.93 -6.42 -19.62
C VAL A 472 3.64 -6.44 -18.11
N ILE A 473 2.71 -5.61 -17.64
CA ILE A 473 2.32 -5.57 -16.22
C ILE A 473 1.85 -6.93 -15.73
N VAL A 474 1.00 -7.63 -16.50
CA VAL A 474 0.51 -8.97 -16.16
C VAL A 474 1.67 -9.95 -16.03
N ARG A 475 2.64 -9.95 -16.97
CA ARG A 475 3.84 -10.80 -16.87
C ARG A 475 4.68 -10.47 -15.64
N ASN A 476 4.81 -9.18 -15.30
CA ASN A 476 5.57 -8.73 -14.15
C ASN A 476 4.92 -9.19 -12.84
N LEU A 477 3.60 -8.98 -12.70
CA LEU A 477 2.84 -9.41 -11.52
C LEU A 477 2.85 -10.95 -11.39
N ASN A 478 2.82 -11.68 -12.50
CA ASN A 478 2.96 -13.13 -12.47
C ASN A 478 4.34 -13.57 -11.95
N LYS A 479 5.44 -12.97 -12.42
CA LYS A 479 6.78 -13.25 -11.89
C LYS A 479 6.91 -12.89 -10.40
N ILE A 480 6.22 -11.83 -9.95
CA ILE A 480 6.21 -11.42 -8.54
C ILE A 480 5.64 -12.52 -7.64
N ILE A 481 4.64 -13.29 -8.09
CA ILE A 481 4.07 -14.42 -7.31
C ILE A 481 5.18 -15.41 -6.92
N ASP A 482 6.05 -15.78 -7.87
CA ASP A 482 7.11 -16.78 -7.62
C ASP A 482 8.27 -16.24 -6.78
N ILE A 483 8.52 -14.93 -6.86
CA ILE A 483 9.68 -14.28 -6.23
C ILE A 483 9.35 -13.81 -4.80
N ASN A 484 8.08 -13.54 -4.53
CA ASN A 484 7.64 -12.97 -3.28
C ASN A 484 7.99 -13.86 -2.08
N TYR A 485 8.55 -13.26 -1.04
CA TYR A 485 8.72 -13.89 0.25
C TYR A 485 7.40 -13.81 1.04
N TYR A 486 6.78 -14.96 1.28
CA TYR A 486 5.53 -15.05 2.01
C TYR A 486 5.79 -15.11 3.53
N PRO A 487 5.20 -14.19 4.33
CA PRO A 487 5.45 -14.13 5.77
C PRO A 487 4.80 -15.29 6.55
N VAL A 488 3.80 -15.94 5.95
CA VAL A 488 3.10 -17.11 6.49
C VAL A 488 3.13 -18.24 5.47
N ARG A 489 3.43 -19.46 5.91
CA ARG A 489 3.63 -20.63 5.02
C ARG A 489 2.33 -21.14 4.37
N LYS A 490 1.16 -20.80 4.92
CA LYS A 490 -0.16 -21.26 4.45
C LYS A 490 -0.68 -20.51 3.19
N GLY A 491 0.22 -20.01 2.35
CA GLY A 491 -0.11 -19.32 1.09
C GLY A 491 0.56 -19.91 -0.15
N CYS A 492 1.32 -21.01 -0.01
CA CYS A 492 1.94 -21.67 -1.16
C CYS A 492 0.95 -22.67 -1.77
N GLY A 493 -0.11 -22.14 -2.39
CA GLY A 493 -1.08 -22.89 -3.19
C GLY A 493 -0.53 -23.37 -4.53
N THR A 494 0.79 -23.49 -4.71
CA THR A 494 1.34 -24.31 -5.78
C THR A 494 1.12 -25.78 -5.41
N ARG A 495 -0.09 -26.29 -5.69
CA ARG A 495 -0.25 -27.71 -5.98
C ARG A 495 0.69 -27.99 -7.16
N LYS A 496 1.82 -28.63 -6.88
CA LYS A 496 2.60 -29.31 -7.92
C LYS A 496 1.78 -30.45 -8.49
#